data_AF-A0A959DM56-F1
#
_entry.id   AF-A0A959DM56-F1
#
_cell.length_a   1.000
_cell.length_b   1.000
_cell.length_c   1.000
_cell.angle_alpha   90.00
_cell.angle_beta   90.00
_cell.angle_gamma   90.00
#
_symmetry.space_group_name_H-M   'P 1'
#
loop_
_entity.id
_entity.type
_entity.pdbx_description
1 polymer ?
#
loop_
_entity_poly.entity_id
_entity_poly.type
_entity_poly.pdbx_seq_one_letter_code
_entity_poly.pdbx_strand_id
1 'polypeptide(L)'
;MKYLFQDFLENKKIYNLNEAYYNRLFRKITGEKPVPYYNIHYNNGEKFYDGNPIFSALTDGRLLRIIQEEPESQRIFLRASLEKRPEDEIDELIIILELSQEAKPLLEELIRKWLVEKEEKEVLSRFIKERLRNVTAQPGI
;
A
#
# COMPACT_ATOMS: atom_id res chain seq x y z
N MET A 1 -3.92 -14.73 -12.87
CA MET A 1 -3.74 -13.42 -12.22
C MET A 1 -2.66 -12.65 -12.96
N LYS A 2 -2.86 -11.36 -13.23
CA LYS A 2 -1.86 -10.56 -13.96
C LYS A 2 -1.12 -9.63 -13.00
N TYR A 3 0.09 -10.02 -12.65
CA TYR A 3 0.96 -9.24 -11.78
C TYR A 3 1.56 -8.02 -12.46
N LEU A 4 1.85 -7.00 -11.66
CA LEU A 4 2.50 -5.77 -12.05
C LEU A 4 3.84 -5.68 -11.32
N PHE A 5 4.86 -5.25 -12.05
CA PHE A 5 6.22 -5.07 -11.51
C PHE A 5 6.79 -6.37 -10.91
N GLN A 6 6.68 -7.49 -11.65
CA GLN A 6 7.42 -8.70 -11.30
C GLN A 6 8.94 -8.42 -11.33
N ASP A 7 9.67 -9.11 -10.46
CA ASP A 7 11.11 -9.00 -10.22
C ASP A 7 11.54 -7.62 -9.73
N PHE A 8 10.64 -6.86 -9.08
CA PHE A 8 10.98 -5.49 -8.67
C PHE A 8 12.02 -5.45 -7.55
N LEU A 9 12.10 -6.48 -6.70
CA LEU A 9 13.15 -6.57 -5.66
C LEU A 9 14.52 -6.89 -6.26
N GLU A 10 14.56 -7.57 -7.40
CA GLU A 10 15.81 -7.96 -8.07
C GLU A 10 16.26 -6.94 -9.13
N ASN A 11 15.31 -6.16 -9.67
CA ASN A 11 15.56 -5.22 -10.76
C ASN A 11 15.24 -3.77 -10.35
N LYS A 12 16.30 -3.00 -10.09
CA LYS A 12 16.22 -1.58 -9.72
C LYS A 12 15.40 -0.72 -10.70
N LYS A 13 15.39 -1.05 -12.01
CA LYS A 13 14.57 -0.30 -12.98
C LYS A 13 13.09 -0.56 -12.76
N ILE A 14 12.71 -1.82 -12.50
CA ILE A 14 11.33 -2.20 -12.22
C ILE A 14 10.90 -1.62 -10.86
N TYR A 15 11.77 -1.67 -9.85
CA TYR A 15 11.54 -1.02 -8.55
C TYR A 15 11.18 0.47 -8.71
N ASN A 16 12.00 1.23 -9.45
CA ASN A 16 11.77 2.65 -9.66
C ASN A 16 10.46 2.92 -10.44
N LEU A 17 10.11 2.06 -11.40
CA LEU A 17 8.82 2.14 -12.10
C LEU A 17 7.64 1.86 -11.16
N ASN A 18 7.82 0.93 -10.22
CA ASN A 18 6.84 0.56 -9.21
C ASN A 18 6.59 1.73 -8.23
N GLU A 19 7.64 2.34 -7.71
CA GLU A 19 7.50 3.55 -6.87
C GLU A 19 6.84 4.70 -7.63
N ALA A 20 7.24 4.92 -8.88
CA ALA A 20 6.63 5.94 -9.71
C ALA A 20 5.13 5.64 -9.97
N TYR A 21 4.76 4.36 -10.02
CA TYR A 21 3.36 3.95 -10.11
C TYR A 21 2.58 4.34 -8.87
N TYR A 22 3.07 4.05 -7.66
CA TYR A 22 2.40 4.45 -6.42
C TYR A 22 2.29 5.97 -6.28
N ASN A 23 3.34 6.71 -6.66
CA ASN A 23 3.30 8.17 -6.71
C ASN A 23 2.19 8.71 -7.63
N ARG A 24 2.01 8.11 -8.82
CA ARG A 24 0.94 8.48 -9.75
C ARG A 24 -0.43 8.06 -9.23
N LEU A 25 -0.53 6.88 -8.63
CA LEU A 25 -1.77 6.36 -8.05
C LEU A 25 -2.27 7.26 -6.92
N PHE A 26 -1.38 7.64 -6.01
CA PHE A 26 -1.67 8.56 -4.92
C PHE A 26 -2.21 9.89 -5.47
N ARG A 27 -1.46 10.54 -6.37
CA ARG A 27 -1.88 11.81 -7.00
C ARG A 27 -3.22 11.72 -7.70
N LYS A 28 -3.49 10.60 -8.39
CA LYS A 28 -4.78 10.35 -9.05
C LYS A 28 -5.93 10.30 -8.05
N ILE A 29 -5.71 9.73 -6.86
CA ILE A 29 -6.76 9.53 -5.86
C ILE A 29 -6.95 10.79 -5.02
N THR A 30 -5.87 11.40 -4.54
CA THR A 30 -5.91 12.52 -3.58
C THR A 30 -5.88 13.89 -4.26
N GLY A 31 -5.39 13.98 -5.50
CA GLY A 31 -5.10 15.26 -6.15
C GLY A 31 -3.82 15.94 -5.66
N GLU A 32 -3.09 15.32 -4.73
CA GLU A 32 -1.97 15.93 -4.03
C GLU A 32 -0.64 15.23 -4.31
N LYS A 33 0.46 15.95 -4.12
CA LYS A 33 1.81 15.39 -4.18
C LYS A 33 2.09 14.64 -2.87
N PRO A 34 2.56 13.37 -2.89
CA PRO A 34 2.82 12.65 -1.67
C PRO A 34 3.98 13.28 -0.89
N VAL A 35 3.83 13.36 0.42
CA VAL A 35 4.89 13.75 1.38
C VAL A 35 5.43 12.46 2.00
N PRO A 36 6.63 11.98 1.59
CA PRO A 36 7.20 10.74 2.12
C PRO A 36 7.38 10.81 3.63
N TYR A 37 7.11 9.71 4.34
CA TYR A 37 7.19 9.68 5.80
C TYR A 37 8.39 8.86 6.30
N TYR A 38 8.58 7.65 5.78
CA TYR A 38 9.65 6.76 6.22
C TYR A 38 10.99 7.07 5.52
N ASN A 39 12.08 6.96 6.27
CA ASN A 39 13.41 6.90 5.66
C ASN A 39 13.60 5.56 4.95
N ILE A 40 13.93 5.61 3.67
CA ILE A 40 14.18 4.44 2.81
C ILE A 40 15.64 4.33 2.37
N HIS A 41 16.53 5.08 3.02
CA HIS A 41 17.97 5.10 2.73
C HIS A 41 18.78 4.72 3.96
N TYR A 42 19.87 4.00 3.73
CA TYR A 42 20.93 3.75 4.69
C TYR A 42 21.64 5.07 5.03
N ASN A 43 22.41 5.06 6.11
CA ASN A 43 23.22 6.21 6.53
C ASN A 43 24.25 6.64 5.47
N ASN A 44 24.62 5.75 4.54
CA ASN A 44 25.49 6.05 3.40
C ASN A 44 24.75 6.67 2.20
N GLY A 45 23.43 6.87 2.29
CA GLY A 45 22.58 7.41 1.23
C GLY A 45 22.11 6.38 0.19
N GLU A 46 22.54 5.12 0.28
CA GLU A 46 22.01 4.06 -0.58
C GLU A 46 20.59 3.67 -0.17
N LYS A 47 19.76 3.34 -1.15
CA LYS A 47 18.36 2.97 -0.92
C LYS A 47 18.21 1.48 -0.56
N PHE A 48 17.26 1.14 0.31
CA PHE A 48 17.05 -0.24 0.80
C PHE A 48 16.57 -1.23 -0.28
N TYR A 49 15.76 -0.80 -1.25
CA TYR A 49 15.20 -1.64 -2.33
C TYR A 49 14.45 -2.92 -1.86
N ASP A 50 13.83 -2.91 -0.68
CA ASP A 50 13.24 -4.11 -0.03
C ASP A 50 11.70 -4.18 -0.06
N GLY A 51 11.04 -3.17 -0.63
CA GLY A 51 9.58 -3.08 -0.69
C GLY A 51 8.90 -2.70 0.64
N ASN A 52 9.67 -2.37 1.69
CA ASN A 52 9.14 -2.10 3.03
C ASN A 52 9.63 -0.77 3.66
N PRO A 53 8.93 0.35 3.42
CA PRO A 53 7.81 0.49 2.49
C PRO A 53 8.27 0.78 1.06
N ILE A 54 7.53 0.26 0.07
CA ILE A 54 7.65 0.69 -1.32
C ILE A 54 7.06 2.09 -1.52
N PHE A 55 6.10 2.47 -0.66
CA PHE A 55 5.50 3.80 -0.69
C PHE A 55 4.99 4.20 0.69
N SER A 56 5.19 5.46 1.04
CA SER A 56 4.52 6.06 2.19
C SER A 56 4.16 7.51 1.93
N ALA A 57 3.05 7.97 2.51
CA ALA A 57 2.64 9.37 2.43
C ALA A 57 1.87 9.79 3.69
N LEU A 58 2.24 10.93 4.26
CA LEU A 58 1.47 11.60 5.30
C LEU A 58 0.56 12.66 4.67
N THR A 59 -0.72 12.67 5.05
CA THR A 59 -1.71 13.62 4.55
C THR A 59 -2.69 13.94 5.67
N ASP A 60 -2.79 15.20 6.07
CA ASP A 60 -3.71 15.68 7.12
C ASP A 60 -3.70 14.84 8.41
N GLY A 61 -2.51 14.44 8.89
CA GLY A 61 -2.37 13.62 10.10
C GLY A 61 -2.71 12.14 9.93
N ARG A 62 -2.98 11.68 8.70
CA ARG A 62 -3.19 10.27 8.34
C ARG A 62 -2.02 9.75 7.51
N LEU A 63 -1.38 8.71 8.01
CA LEU A 63 -0.27 8.04 7.33
C LEU A 63 -0.80 6.86 6.50
N LEU A 64 -0.33 6.77 5.27
CA LEU A 64 -0.45 5.60 4.43
C LEU A 64 0.93 4.95 4.28
N ARG A 65 1.01 3.64 4.55
CA ARG A 65 2.18 2.81 4.29
C ARG A 65 1.79 1.65 3.40
N ILE A 66 2.51 1.49 2.30
CA ILE A 66 2.36 0.34 1.41
C ILE A 66 3.65 -0.46 1.46
N ILE A 67 3.48 -1.74 1.80
CA ILE A 67 4.50 -2.78 1.71
C ILE A 67 4.11 -3.65 0.53
N GLN A 68 4.99 -3.78 -0.45
CA GLN A 68 4.77 -4.69 -1.57
C GLN A 68 5.71 -5.89 -1.42
N GLU A 69 5.15 -7.09 -1.55
CA GLU A 69 5.88 -8.35 -1.62
C GLU A 69 6.06 -8.76 -3.08
N GLU A 70 7.06 -9.59 -3.36
CA GLU A 70 7.26 -10.17 -4.69
C GLU A 70 6.05 -11.04 -5.06
N PRO A 71 5.56 -10.99 -6.32
CA PRO A 71 4.45 -11.81 -6.73
C PRO A 71 4.75 -13.32 -6.72
N GLU A 72 4.16 -14.03 -5.77
CA GLU A 72 4.31 -15.48 -5.63
C GLU A 72 2.95 -16.21 -5.53
N SER A 73 1.90 -15.51 -5.09
CA SER A 73 0.60 -16.12 -4.86
C SER A 73 -0.11 -16.57 -6.15
N GLN A 74 -1.04 -17.51 -5.99
CA GLN A 74 -1.95 -17.88 -7.09
C GLN A 74 -3.30 -17.15 -7.01
N ARG A 75 -3.52 -16.38 -5.94
CA ARG A 75 -4.74 -15.63 -5.65
C ARG A 75 -4.40 -14.22 -5.21
N ILE A 76 -5.40 -13.34 -5.23
CA ILE A 76 -5.24 -11.96 -4.78
C ILE A 76 -4.69 -11.95 -3.35
N PHE A 77 -3.50 -11.38 -3.18
CA PHE A 77 -2.89 -11.15 -1.89
C PHE A 77 -2.94 -9.66 -1.56
N LEU A 78 -3.82 -9.30 -0.62
CA LEU A 78 -3.90 -7.96 -0.05
C LEU A 78 -4.39 -8.07 1.39
N ARG A 79 -3.62 -7.51 2.32
CA ARG A 79 -3.95 -7.37 3.73
C ARG A 79 -3.85 -5.89 4.10
N ALA A 80 -4.68 -5.47 5.04
CA ALA A 80 -4.63 -4.12 5.57
C ALA A 80 -4.87 -4.11 7.08
N SER A 81 -4.22 -3.20 7.79
CA SER A 81 -4.41 -2.95 9.21
C SER A 81 -4.39 -1.45 9.49
N LEU A 82 -5.12 -1.05 10.54
CA LEU A 82 -5.09 0.31 11.07
C LEU A 82 -4.32 0.28 12.39
N GLU A 83 -3.34 1.15 12.50
CA GLU A 83 -2.50 1.29 13.69
C GLU A 83 -2.52 2.75 14.16
N LYS A 84 -2.08 2.96 15.40
CA LYS A 84 -1.78 4.28 15.93
C LYS A 84 -0.31 4.29 16.31
N ARG A 85 0.47 5.18 15.72
CA ARG A 85 1.87 5.37 16.07
C ARG A 85 1.94 6.13 17.40
N PRO A 86 2.42 5.51 18.50
CA PRO A 86 2.39 6.16 19.80
C PRO A 86 3.28 7.38 19.88
N GLU A 87 4.42 7.35 19.19
CA GLU A 87 5.44 8.42 19.21
C GLU A 87 4.95 9.71 18.58
N ASP A 88 4.16 9.59 17.51
CA ASP A 88 3.74 10.72 16.67
C ASP A 88 2.26 11.06 16.87
N GLU A 89 1.51 10.23 17.61
CA GLU A 89 0.05 10.20 17.69
C GLU A 89 -0.66 10.14 16.32
N ILE A 90 0.05 9.67 15.29
CA ILE A 90 -0.45 9.58 13.92
C ILE A 90 -1.18 8.27 13.72
N ASP A 91 -2.32 8.36 13.05
CA ASP A 91 -3.07 7.20 12.61
C ASP A 91 -2.49 6.67 11.30
N GLU A 92 -2.26 5.36 11.22
CA GLU A 92 -1.61 4.73 10.07
C GLU A 92 -2.48 3.62 9.47
N LEU A 93 -2.67 3.67 8.15
CA LEU A 93 -3.15 2.54 7.36
C LEU A 93 -1.94 1.84 6.74
N ILE A 94 -1.74 0.59 7.11
CA ILE A 94 -0.71 -0.29 6.55
C ILE A 94 -1.40 -1.22 5.55
N ILE A 95 -0.91 -1.25 4.32
CA ILE A 95 -1.37 -2.17 3.26
C ILE A 95 -0.19 -3.04 2.84
N ILE A 96 -0.37 -4.36 2.90
CA ILE A 96 0.60 -5.36 2.43
C ILE A 96 -0.04 -6.09 1.25
N LEU A 97 0.63 -6.13 0.10
CA LEU A 97 0.07 -6.76 -1.10
C LEU A 97 1.13 -7.32 -2.06
N GLU A 98 0.67 -8.21 -2.93
CA GLU A 98 1.33 -8.52 -4.20
C GLU A 98 0.55 -7.78 -5.29
N LEU A 99 1.16 -6.81 -5.95
CA LEU A 99 0.42 -5.91 -6.83
C LEU A 99 0.02 -6.62 -8.14
N SER A 100 -1.29 -6.80 -8.31
CA SER A 100 -1.90 -7.34 -9.54
C SER A 100 -2.99 -6.41 -10.08
N GLN A 101 -3.41 -6.64 -11.32
CA GLN A 101 -4.56 -5.94 -11.90
C GLN A 101 -5.84 -6.16 -11.07
N GLU A 102 -5.94 -7.34 -10.45
CA GLU A 102 -7.07 -7.74 -9.63
C GLU A 102 -7.03 -7.17 -8.21
N ALA A 103 -5.83 -6.98 -7.62
CA ALA A 103 -5.67 -6.35 -6.32
C ALA A 103 -5.82 -4.81 -6.38
N LYS A 104 -5.50 -4.21 -7.53
CA LYS A 104 -5.47 -2.76 -7.72
C LYS A 104 -6.79 -2.04 -7.36
N PRO A 105 -7.99 -2.50 -7.75
CA PRO A 105 -9.23 -1.84 -7.36
C PRO A 105 -9.43 -1.77 -5.84
N LEU A 106 -9.08 -2.84 -5.12
CA LEU A 106 -9.16 -2.87 -3.66
C LEU A 106 -8.16 -1.91 -3.00
N LEU A 107 -6.95 -1.85 -3.55
CA LEU A 107 -5.95 -0.86 -3.14
C LEU A 107 -6.46 0.58 -3.36
N GLU A 108 -7.01 0.90 -4.54
CA GLU A 108 -7.58 2.23 -4.82
C GLU A 108 -8.73 2.59 -3.88
N GLU A 109 -9.60 1.62 -3.56
CA GLU A 109 -10.72 1.79 -2.63
C GLU A 109 -10.23 2.07 -1.21
N LEU A 110 -9.27 1.30 -0.69
CA LEU A 110 -8.70 1.51 0.64
C LEU A 110 -8.02 2.89 0.78
N ILE A 111 -7.22 3.28 -0.20
CA ILE A 111 -6.55 4.59 -0.19
C ILE A 111 -7.59 5.72 -0.22
N ARG A 112 -8.63 5.60 -1.05
CA ARG A 112 -9.70 6.61 -1.13
C ARG A 112 -10.45 6.73 0.20
N LYS A 113 -10.87 5.61 0.77
CA LYS A 113 -11.58 5.57 2.06
C LYS A 113 -10.75 6.22 3.17
N TRP A 114 -9.46 5.91 3.18
CA TRP A 114 -8.56 6.39 4.22
C TRP A 114 -8.22 7.88 4.10
N LEU A 115 -7.81 8.34 2.92
CA LEU A 115 -7.22 9.66 2.73
C LEU A 115 -8.20 10.71 2.21
N VAL A 116 -9.20 10.30 1.40
CA VAL A 116 -10.12 11.23 0.72
C VAL A 116 -11.44 11.30 1.47
N GLU A 117 -12.10 10.16 1.68
CA GLU A 117 -13.36 10.08 2.41
C GLU A 117 -13.15 10.26 3.92
N LYS A 118 -11.89 10.13 4.37
CA LYS A 118 -11.46 10.25 5.76
C LYS A 118 -12.33 9.38 6.69
N GLU A 119 -12.65 8.15 6.26
CA GLU A 119 -13.47 7.24 7.05
C GLU A 119 -12.88 7.04 8.46
N GLU A 120 -13.78 6.93 9.44
CA GLU A 120 -13.42 6.62 10.83
C GLU A 120 -12.80 5.23 10.93
N LYS A 121 -11.87 5.07 11.87
CA LYS A 121 -11.08 3.84 12.02
C LYS A 121 -11.95 2.60 12.21
N GLU A 122 -13.01 2.71 13.01
CA GLU A 122 -13.92 1.60 13.30
C GLU A 122 -14.68 1.16 12.05
N VAL A 123 -15.08 2.12 11.21
CA VAL A 123 -15.80 1.86 9.95
C VAL A 123 -14.86 1.19 8.96
N LEU A 124 -13.67 1.76 8.76
CA LEU A 124 -12.68 1.21 7.83
C LEU A 124 -12.16 -0.15 8.30
N SER A 125 -11.97 -0.35 9.60
CA SER A 125 -11.58 -1.65 10.18
C SER A 125 -12.62 -2.73 9.90
N ARG A 126 -13.92 -2.41 10.02
CA ARG A 126 -15.01 -3.33 9.68
C ARG A 126 -15.01 -3.64 8.18
N PHE A 127 -14.88 -2.60 7.34
CA PHE A 127 -14.77 -2.76 5.89
C PHE A 127 -13.61 -3.68 5.50
N ILE A 128 -12.41 -3.47 6.06
CA ILE A 128 -11.23 -4.31 5.83
C ILE A 128 -11.53 -5.77 6.19
N LYS A 129 -12.10 -6.02 7.37
CA LYS A 129 -12.42 -7.37 7.86
C LYS A 129 -13.42 -8.09 6.94
N GLU A 130 -14.47 -7.40 6.50
CA GLU A 130 -15.52 -8.00 5.67
C GLU A 130 -15.06 -8.17 4.23
N ARG A 131 -14.48 -7.12 3.64
CA ARG A 131 -14.09 -7.09 2.23
C ARG A 131 -12.93 -8.02 1.94
N LEU A 132 -11.86 -7.96 2.75
CA LEU A 132 -10.65 -8.74 2.47
C LEU A 132 -10.83 -10.22 2.81
N ARG A 133 -11.62 -10.56 3.85
CA ARG A 133 -11.96 -11.96 4.15
C ARG A 133 -12.64 -12.62 2.95
N ASN A 134 -13.57 -11.93 2.30
CA ASN A 134 -14.30 -12.46 1.15
C ASN A 134 -13.41 -12.63 -0.09
N VAL A 135 -12.39 -11.79 -0.24
CA VAL A 135 -11.43 -11.85 -1.37
C VAL A 135 -10.43 -12.99 -1.18
N THR A 136 -9.97 -13.24 0.05
CA THR A 136 -9.01 -14.32 0.35
C THR A 136 -9.66 -15.69 0.50
N ALA A 137 -10.96 -15.75 0.83
CA ALA A 137 -11.66 -17.00 1.15
C ALA A 137 -12.35 -17.70 -0.04
N GLN A 138 -12.37 -17.13 -1.25
CA GLN A 138 -12.96 -17.84 -2.40
C GLN A 138 -12.12 -19.08 -2.75
N PRO A 139 -12.68 -20.31 -2.70
CA PRO A 139 -12.04 -21.48 -3.30
C PRO A 139 -11.99 -21.28 -4.80
N GLY A 140 -10.87 -21.67 -5.43
CA GLY A 140 -10.81 -21.74 -6.89
C GLY A 140 -11.95 -22.62 -7.40
N ILE A 141 -12.72 -22.08 -8.34
CA ILE A 141 -13.68 -22.83 -9.14
C ILE A 141 -12.89 -23.73 -10.10
#